data_AF-A0A7S2MEH5-F1
#
_entry.id   AF-A0A7S2MEH5-F1
#
_cell.length_a   1.000
_cell.length_b   1.000
_cell.length_c   1.000
_cell.angle_alpha   90.00
_cell.angle_beta   90.00
_cell.angle_gamma   90.00
#
_symmetry.space_group_name_H-M   'P 1'
#
loop_
_entity.id
_entity.type
_entity.pdbx_description
1 polymer ?
#
loop_
_entity_poly.entity_id
_entity_poly.type
_entity_poly.pdbx_seq_one_letter_code
_entity_poly.pdbx_strand_id
1 'polypeptide(L)'
;SPLICGGRGWLYHPRAMQVAAQASQRKQQPFEKSDVDVVVADDEDICRAAAASALKRFGFLHVHEVESGAEALQKIQALQSSRAQTPLIVFLDVSEHLSHESGRRVQALLEQKQFQREPFLVGLSDRRWQSAEHSFHYAMP
;
A
#
# COMPACT_ATOMS: atom_id res chain seq x y z
N SER A 1 -2.75 8.67 -23.50
CA SER A 1 -3.83 8.90 -24.47
C SER A 1 -4.97 7.94 -24.19
N PRO A 2 -6.21 8.42 -24.28
CA PRO A 2 -7.38 7.81 -23.64
C PRO A 2 -7.93 6.62 -24.44
N LEU A 3 -8.61 5.72 -23.72
CA LEU A 3 -9.34 4.58 -24.26
C LEU A 3 -10.52 5.07 -25.11
N ILE A 4 -10.50 4.77 -26.42
CA ILE A 4 -11.64 4.98 -27.30
C ILE A 4 -12.52 3.73 -27.21
N CYS A 5 -13.64 3.82 -26.49
CA CYS A 5 -14.67 2.78 -26.48
C CYS A 5 -15.47 2.83 -27.79
N GLY A 6 -15.02 2.06 -28.78
CA GLY A 6 -15.75 1.84 -30.03
C GLY A 6 -16.04 0.36 -30.24
N GLY A 7 -17.15 -0.14 -29.67
CA GLY A 7 -18.01 -1.23 -30.15
C GLY A 7 -17.48 -2.59 -30.67
N ARG A 8 -16.19 -2.83 -30.87
CA ARG A 8 -15.64 -4.08 -31.43
C ARG A 8 -14.21 -4.31 -30.93
N GLY A 9 -14.07 -5.23 -29.98
CA GLY A 9 -12.80 -5.85 -29.60
C GLY A 9 -11.84 -4.94 -28.84
N TRP A 10 -11.44 -5.37 -27.64
CA TRP A 10 -10.31 -4.76 -26.93
C TRP A 10 -9.01 -5.06 -27.69
N LEU A 11 -8.63 -4.19 -28.62
CA LEU A 11 -7.28 -4.20 -29.20
C LEU A 11 -6.33 -3.63 -28.16
N TYR A 12 -5.76 -4.52 -27.34
CA TYR A 12 -4.74 -4.16 -26.36
C TYR A 12 -3.54 -3.54 -27.09
N HIS A 13 -3.13 -2.34 -26.65
CA HIS A 13 -1.93 -1.70 -27.17
C HIS A 13 -0.72 -2.61 -26.90
N PRO A 14 0.15 -2.90 -27.89
CA PRO A 14 1.28 -3.84 -27.74
C PRO A 14 2.17 -3.54 -26.53
N ARG A 15 2.34 -2.25 -26.22
CA ARG A 15 3.06 -1.75 -25.05
C ARG A 15 2.45 -2.17 -23.70
N ALA A 16 1.12 -2.26 -23.59
CA ALA A 16 0.45 -2.73 -22.37
C ALA A 16 0.69 -4.23 -22.14
N MET A 17 0.69 -5.03 -23.21
CA MET A 17 1.02 -6.46 -23.13
C MET A 17 2.49 -6.69 -22.74
N GLN A 18 3.40 -5.84 -23.21
CA GLN A 18 4.83 -5.93 -22.89
C GLN A 18 5.14 -5.57 -21.43
N VAL A 19 4.42 -4.59 -20.85
CA VAL A 19 4.53 -4.24 -19.42
C VAL A 19 3.97 -5.35 -18.53
N ALA A 20 2.82 -5.95 -18.90
CA ALA A 20 2.25 -7.08 -18.18
C ALA A 20 3.16 -8.32 -18.22
N ALA A 21 3.77 -8.62 -19.38
CA ALA A 21 4.70 -9.72 -19.53
C ALA A 21 5.99 -9.52 -18.72
N GLN A 22 6.51 -8.29 -18.64
CA GLN A 22 7.68 -7.96 -17.81
C GLN A 22 7.36 -8.02 -16.30
N ALA A 23 6.18 -7.58 -15.88
CA ALA A 23 5.73 -7.71 -14.49
C ALA A 23 5.60 -9.19 -14.07
N SER A 24 5.10 -10.04 -14.97
CA SER A 24 4.93 -11.48 -14.74
C SER A 24 6.27 -12.25 -14.69
N GLN A 25 7.37 -11.68 -15.19
CA GLN A 25 8.69 -12.30 -15.18
C GLN A 25 9.56 -11.98 -13.95
N ARG A 26 9.08 -11.12 -13.03
CA ARG A 26 9.72 -11.03 -11.72
C ARG A 26 9.45 -12.34 -10.98
N LYS A 27 10.40 -13.28 -11.05
CA LYS A 27 10.47 -14.42 -10.12
C LYS A 27 10.32 -13.83 -8.72
N GLN A 28 9.15 -14.02 -8.11
CA GLN A 28 8.94 -13.62 -6.73
C GLN A 28 9.92 -14.45 -5.91
N GLN A 29 11.02 -13.83 -5.48
CA GLN A 29 11.88 -14.46 -4.50
C GLN A 29 11.03 -14.62 -3.25
N PRO A 30 10.97 -15.83 -2.66
CA PRO A 30 10.32 -16.00 -1.38
C PRO A 30 11.03 -15.07 -0.39
N PHE A 31 10.25 -14.18 0.24
CA PHE A 31 10.73 -13.34 1.32
C PHE A 31 10.32 -13.98 2.65
N GLU A 32 11.20 -13.90 3.64
CA GLU A 32 10.87 -14.26 5.01
C GLU A 32 10.09 -13.12 5.66
N LYS A 33 9.09 -13.44 6.48
CA LYS A 33 8.28 -12.43 7.18
C LYS A 33 9.13 -11.53 8.08
N SER A 34 10.24 -12.06 8.58
CA SER A 34 11.22 -11.33 9.38
C SER A 34 11.91 -10.20 8.61
N ASP A 35 11.91 -10.23 7.28
CA ASP A 35 12.55 -9.22 6.44
C ASP A 35 11.57 -8.16 5.93
N VAL A 36 10.28 -8.25 6.26
CA VAL A 36 9.26 -7.29 5.81
C VAL A 36 9.16 -6.15 6.80
N ASP A 37 9.26 -4.92 6.28
CA ASP A 37 8.93 -3.71 7.05
C ASP A 37 7.41 -3.51 7.04
N VAL A 38 6.80 -3.30 8.20
CA VAL A 38 5.37 -3.07 8.35
C VAL A 38 5.13 -1.76 9.09
N VAL A 39 4.33 -0.86 8.52
CA VAL A 39 3.87 0.36 9.18
C VAL A 39 2.40 0.18 9.54
N VAL A 40 2.03 0.46 10.79
CA VAL A 40 0.65 0.47 11.29
C VAL A 40 0.33 1.90 11.71
N ALA A 41 -0.57 2.55 10.97
CA ALA A 41 -1.04 3.90 11.23
C ALA A 41 -2.51 3.90 11.63
N ASP A 42 -2.77 4.26 12.88
CA ASP A 42 -4.10 4.21 13.50
C ASP A 42 -4.10 5.17 14.70
N ASP A 43 -5.12 6.01 14.83
CA ASP A 43 -5.21 7.07 15.83
C ASP A 43 -5.73 6.54 17.17
N GLU A 44 -6.31 5.34 17.18
CA GLU A 44 -6.72 4.64 18.39
C GLU A 44 -5.59 3.74 18.91
N ASP A 45 -5.02 4.11 20.06
CA ASP A 45 -3.92 3.39 20.72
C ASP A 45 -4.16 1.88 20.84
N ILE A 46 -5.40 1.49 21.16
CA ILE A 46 -5.78 0.09 21.35
C ILE A 46 -5.74 -0.66 20.01
N CYS A 47 -6.27 -0.08 18.94
CA CYS A 47 -6.30 -0.67 17.60
C CYS A 47 -4.88 -0.79 17.04
N ARG A 48 -4.10 0.28 17.12
CA ARG A 48 -2.68 0.33 16.74
C ARG A 48 -1.85 -0.76 17.43
N ALA A 49 -1.92 -0.81 18.75
CA ALA A 49 -1.16 -1.76 19.55
C ALA A 49 -1.62 -3.22 19.31
N ALA A 50 -2.93 -3.45 19.16
CA ALA A 50 -3.47 -4.77 18.87
C ALA A 50 -3.00 -5.30 17.51
N ALA A 51 -3.08 -4.48 16.46
CA ALA A 51 -2.60 -4.82 15.13
C ALA A 51 -1.09 -5.11 15.13
N ALA A 52 -0.30 -4.23 15.75
CA ALA A 52 1.15 -4.41 15.83
C ALA A 52 1.53 -5.68 16.61
N SER A 53 0.86 -5.95 17.72
CA SER A 53 1.05 -7.17 18.51
C SER A 53 0.71 -8.43 17.71
N ALA A 54 -0.41 -8.43 16.98
CA ALA A 54 -0.79 -9.54 16.13
C ALA A 54 0.26 -9.80 15.03
N LEU A 55 0.72 -8.77 14.32
CA LEU A 55 1.76 -8.88 13.30
C LEU A 55 3.06 -9.46 13.88
N LYS A 56 3.53 -8.95 15.03
CA LYS A 56 4.71 -9.49 15.73
C LYS A 56 4.54 -10.98 16.04
N ARG A 57 3.37 -11.40 16.52
CA ARG A 57 3.04 -12.82 16.79
C ARG A 57 3.04 -13.69 15.53
N PHE A 58 2.75 -13.12 14.35
CA PHE A 58 2.78 -13.84 13.07
C PHE A 58 4.18 -13.91 12.42
N GLY A 59 5.21 -13.35 13.07
CA GLY A 59 6.61 -13.45 12.65
C GLY A 59 7.16 -12.21 11.96
N PHE A 60 6.42 -11.09 11.94
CA PHE A 60 6.95 -9.82 11.45
C PHE A 60 7.83 -9.17 12.54
N LEU A 61 9.13 -8.97 12.24
CA LEU A 61 10.08 -8.41 13.22
C LEU A 61 10.16 -6.88 13.17
N HIS A 62 9.84 -6.27 12.03
CA HIS A 62 9.98 -4.83 11.78
C HIS A 62 8.62 -4.15 11.69
N VAL A 63 7.94 -4.05 12.83
CA VAL A 63 6.63 -3.40 12.94
C VAL A 63 6.79 -2.01 13.54
N HIS A 64 6.34 -1.00 12.81
CA HIS A 64 6.43 0.41 13.16
C HIS A 64 5.03 0.98 13.41
N GLU A 65 4.79 1.44 14.63
CA GLU A 65 3.54 2.05 15.05
C GLU A 65 3.63 3.58 14.87
N VAL A 66 2.61 4.20 14.31
CA VAL A 66 2.48 5.65 14.13
C VAL A 66 1.04 6.11 14.38
N GLU A 67 0.86 7.31 14.91
CA GLU A 67 -0.45 7.83 15.36
C GLU A 67 -1.15 8.69 14.32
N SER A 68 -0.40 9.16 13.32
CA SER A 68 -0.89 10.08 12.31
C SER A 68 -0.48 9.65 10.90
N GLY A 69 -1.28 10.03 9.91
CA GLY A 69 -0.93 9.77 8.51
C GLY A 69 0.27 10.59 8.05
N ALA A 70 0.54 11.74 8.70
CA ALA A 70 1.77 12.51 8.51
C ALA A 70 3.00 11.73 9.00
N GLU A 71 2.94 11.13 10.20
CA GLU A 71 3.99 10.24 10.70
C GLU A 71 4.15 8.99 9.84
N ALA A 72 3.04 8.42 9.34
CA ALA A 72 3.09 7.30 8.42
C ALA A 72 3.87 7.65 7.16
N LEU A 73 3.61 8.81 6.57
CA LEU A 73 4.32 9.29 5.40
C LEU A 73 5.83 9.48 5.68
N GLN A 74 6.17 10.12 6.80
CA GLN A 74 7.57 10.29 7.21
C GLN A 74 8.26 8.94 7.44
N LYS A 75 7.58 7.98 8.06
CA LYS A 75 8.09 6.63 8.32
C LYS A 75 8.33 5.88 7.01
N ILE A 76 7.35 5.90 6.10
CA ILE A 76 7.46 5.28 4.77
C ILE A 76 8.68 5.83 4.04
N GLN A 77 8.85 7.15 4.01
CA GLN A 77 10.00 7.82 3.38
C GLN A 77 11.33 7.43 4.02
N ALA A 78 11.42 7.41 5.35
CA ALA A 78 12.63 6.99 6.06
C ALA A 78 13.02 5.54 5.74
N LEU A 79 12.02 4.66 5.61
CA LEU A 79 12.24 3.25 5.28
C LEU A 79 12.68 3.05 3.82
N GLN A 80 12.38 3.97 2.89
CA GLN A 80 12.82 3.87 1.49
C GLN A 80 14.34 3.75 1.35
N SER A 81 15.12 4.34 2.26
CA SER A 81 16.58 4.38 2.17
C SER A 81 17.30 3.34 3.03
N SER A 82 16.61 2.66 3.95
CA SER A 82 17.25 1.78 4.94
C SER A 82 17.53 0.37 4.42
N ARG A 83 16.62 -0.21 3.62
CA ARG A 83 16.69 -1.61 3.17
C ARG A 83 16.12 -1.76 1.77
N ALA A 84 16.93 -1.46 0.76
CA ALA A 84 16.51 -1.30 -0.65
C ALA A 84 15.74 -2.48 -1.27
N GLN A 85 15.84 -3.70 -0.72
CA GLN A 85 15.20 -4.90 -1.27
C GLN A 85 14.09 -5.49 -0.39
N THR A 86 13.81 -4.92 0.78
CA THR A 86 12.78 -5.48 1.66
C THR A 86 11.38 -4.99 1.28
N PRO A 87 10.36 -5.88 1.27
CA PRO A 87 8.98 -5.46 1.08
C PRO A 87 8.53 -4.49 2.19
N LEU A 88 7.66 -3.54 1.84
CA LEU A 88 7.06 -2.59 2.76
C LEU A 88 5.54 -2.73 2.70
N ILE A 89 4.91 -3.08 3.83
CA ILE A 89 3.46 -3.12 3.99
C ILE A 89 3.04 -1.93 4.86
N VAL A 90 1.95 -1.26 4.49
CA VAL A 90 1.42 -0.12 5.25
C VAL A 90 -0.06 -0.37 5.51
N PHE A 91 -0.39 -0.58 6.79
CA PHE A 91 -1.76 -0.56 7.29
C PHE A 91 -2.11 0.87 7.63
N LEU A 92 -3.08 1.44 6.90
CA LEU A 92 -3.59 2.78 7.13
C LEU A 92 -5.05 2.66 7.56
N ASP A 93 -5.36 3.13 8.76
CA ASP A 93 -6.75 3.33 9.15
C ASP A 93 -7.41 4.41 8.28
N VAL A 94 -8.61 4.07 7.81
CA VAL A 94 -9.44 4.88 6.93
C VAL A 94 -10.47 5.68 7.76
N SER A 95 -10.08 6.15 8.95
CA SER A 95 -10.87 7.14 9.69
C SER A 95 -10.81 8.51 9.02
N GLU A 96 -11.80 9.36 9.34
CA GLU A 96 -11.90 10.72 8.81
C GLU A 96 -10.68 11.58 9.17
N HIS A 97 -10.00 11.26 10.27
CA HIS A 97 -8.88 12.03 10.81
C HIS A 97 -7.54 11.66 10.18
N LEU A 98 -7.35 10.42 9.74
CA LEU A 98 -6.07 9.93 9.20
C LEU A 98 -5.98 9.89 7.68
N SER A 99 -7.10 9.60 7.01
CA SER A 99 -7.04 8.86 5.75
C SER A 99 -7.06 9.70 4.49
N HIS A 100 -7.77 10.83 4.50
CA HIS A 100 -8.05 11.52 3.24
C HIS A 100 -6.83 12.23 2.65
N GLU A 101 -6.10 13.01 3.44
CA GLU A 101 -4.93 13.73 2.93
C GLU A 101 -3.73 12.78 2.78
N SER A 102 -3.47 11.98 3.81
CA SER A 102 -2.29 11.10 3.87
C SER A 102 -2.37 9.98 2.84
N GLY A 103 -3.53 9.33 2.71
CA GLY A 103 -3.75 8.30 1.69
C GLY A 103 -3.60 8.84 0.27
N ARG A 104 -4.20 10.01 -0.01
CA ARG A 104 -4.01 10.71 -1.30
C ARG A 104 -2.57 11.11 -1.54
N ARG A 105 -1.83 11.51 -0.51
CA ARG A 105 -0.43 11.89 -0.63
C ARG A 105 0.45 10.69 -0.95
N VAL A 106 0.26 9.57 -0.26
CA VAL A 106 0.96 8.31 -0.56
C VAL A 106 0.64 7.83 -1.98
N GLN A 107 -0.63 7.90 -2.39
CA GLN A 107 -1.05 7.59 -3.76
C GLN A 107 -0.38 8.49 -4.79
N ALA A 108 -0.36 9.81 -4.57
CA ALA A 108 0.31 10.75 -5.48
C ALA A 108 1.81 10.43 -5.62
N LEU A 109 2.48 10.03 -4.54
CA LEU A 109 3.88 9.65 -4.56
C LEU A 109 4.13 8.32 -5.29
N LEU A 110 3.21 7.36 -5.16
CA LEU A 110 3.19 6.11 -5.94
C LEU A 110 3.07 6.41 -7.43
N GLU A 111 2.11 7.24 -7.83
CA GLU A 111 1.87 7.64 -9.22
C GLU A 111 3.08 8.38 -9.83
N GLN A 112 3.77 9.18 -9.02
CA GLN A 112 4.99 9.90 -9.40
C GLN A 112 6.25 9.01 -9.38
N LYS A 113 6.14 7.73 -9.00
CA LYS A 113 7.26 6.77 -8.88
C LYS A 113 8.41 7.29 -8.01
N GLN A 114 8.08 8.00 -6.93
CA GLN A 114 9.09 8.55 -6.02
C GLN A 114 9.58 7.53 -4.97
N PHE A 115 8.92 6.39 -4.86
CA PHE A 115 9.34 5.31 -3.98
C PHE A 115 10.33 4.38 -4.67
N GLN A 116 11.45 4.11 -4.02
CA GLN A 116 12.41 3.07 -4.43
C GLN A 116 11.81 1.68 -4.23
N ARG A 117 10.99 1.54 -3.18
CA ARG A 117 10.25 0.34 -2.79
C ARG A 117 8.78 0.69 -2.74
N GLU A 118 8.01 0.11 -3.65
CA GLU A 118 6.57 0.36 -3.73
C GLU A 118 5.87 -0.21 -2.50
N PRO A 119 5.26 0.63 -1.62
CA PRO A 119 4.54 0.12 -0.46
C PRO A 119 3.25 -0.60 -0.89
N PHE A 120 2.98 -1.75 -0.25
CA PHE A 120 1.68 -2.41 -0.33
C PHE A 120 0.73 -1.78 0.70
N LEU A 121 -0.31 -1.11 0.21
CA LEU A 121 -1.26 -0.38 1.05
C LEU A 121 -2.42 -1.30 1.45
N VAL A 122 -2.70 -1.36 2.75
CA VAL A 122 -3.83 -2.06 3.34
C VAL A 122 -4.70 -1.04 4.06
N GLY A 123 -5.91 -0.82 3.54
CA GLY A 123 -6.91 0.00 4.21
C GLY A 123 -7.56 -0.77 5.36
N LEU A 124 -7.47 -0.25 6.58
CA LEU A 124 -8.30 -0.69 7.70
C LEU A 124 -9.53 0.21 7.71
N SER A 125 -10.73 -0.35 7.58
CA SER A 125 -11.95 0.47 7.65
C SER A 125 -12.86 -0.11 8.72
N ASP A 126 -13.26 0.73 9.66
CA ASP A 126 -14.19 0.36 10.74
C ASP A 126 -15.66 0.33 10.25
N ARG A 127 -15.96 0.94 9.11
CA ARG A 127 -17.33 0.98 8.58
C ARG A 127 -17.60 -0.18 7.62
N ARG A 128 -18.71 -0.89 7.82
CA ARG A 128 -19.42 -1.52 6.69
C ARG A 128 -19.76 -0.42 5.70
N TRP A 129 -18.89 -0.23 4.71
CA TRP A 129 -19.05 0.68 3.59
C TRP A 129 -20.34 0.36 2.81
N GLN A 130 -21.47 0.95 3.20
CA GLN A 130 -22.78 0.78 2.56
C GLN A 130 -23.09 1.81 1.46
N SER A 131 -22.21 2.79 1.21
CA SER A 131 -22.38 3.71 0.07
C SER A 131 -21.40 3.36 -1.05
N ALA A 132 -21.93 2.97 -2.20
CA ALA A 132 -21.19 2.53 -3.38
C ALA A 132 -20.31 3.60 -4.07
N GLU A 133 -20.19 4.81 -3.51
CA GLU A 133 -19.60 5.96 -4.22
C GLU A 133 -18.15 6.29 -3.85
N HIS A 134 -17.56 5.67 -2.83
CA HIS A 134 -16.19 6.01 -2.40
C HIS A 134 -15.25 4.79 -2.31
N SER A 135 -15.50 3.72 -3.06
CA SER A 135 -14.81 2.43 -2.90
C SER A 135 -13.28 2.54 -3.00
N PHE A 136 -12.57 2.57 -1.88
CA PHE A 136 -11.13 2.33 -1.84
C PHE A 136 -10.88 0.82 -1.84
N HIS A 137 -10.67 0.25 -3.02
CA HIS A 137 -10.13 -1.09 -3.16
C HIS A 137 -8.63 -0.98 -3.46
N TYR A 138 -7.78 -1.20 -2.45
CA TYR A 138 -6.37 -1.46 -2.71
C TYR A 138 -6.22 -2.93 -3.12
N ALA A 139 -6.15 -3.14 -4.43
CA ALA A 139 -5.51 -4.29 -5.05
C ALA A 139 -4.54 -3.71 -6.10
N MET A 140 -3.25 -3.86 -5.87
CA MET A 140 -2.20 -3.56 -6.85
C MET A 140 -1.44 -4.88 -7.11
N PRO A 141 -0.93 -5.08 -8.34
CA PRO A 141 -0.95 -6.32 -9.13
C PRO A 141 -0.29 -7.57 -8.53
#